data_AF-A0A1C1YVH3-F1
#
_entry.id   AF-A0A1C1YVH3-F1
#
_cell.length_a   1.000
_cell.length_b   1.000
_cell.length_c   1.000
_cell.angle_alpha   90.00
_cell.angle_beta   90.00
_cell.angle_gamma   90.00
#
_symmetry.space_group_name_H-M   'P 1'
#
loop_
_entity.id
_entity.type
_entity.pdbx_description
1 polymer ?
#
loop_
_entity_poly.entity_id
_entity_poly.type
_entity_poly.pdbx_seq_one_letter_code
_entity_poly.pdbx_strand_id
1 'polypeptide(L)'
;MYRMGLMATAVLAVLGGTASAGQNLILEARLSCKQMTNCRDAVILWCNGYHRADGDNDGIPCENVCRSLREVNEIRAEIGC
;
A
#
# COMPACT_ATOMS: atom_id res chain seq x y z
N MET A 1 -69.80 -13.05 4.63
CA MET A 1 -69.27 -12.46 3.40
C MET A 1 -68.46 -13.52 2.69
N TYR A 2 -68.92 -13.94 1.52
CA TYR A 2 -68.29 -14.94 0.65
C TYR A 2 -66.94 -14.42 0.14
N ARG A 3 -65.88 -15.24 0.23
CA ARG A 3 -65.00 -15.54 -0.91
C ARG A 3 -63.98 -16.64 -0.57
N MET A 4 -64.35 -17.86 -0.96
CA MET A 4 -63.44 -18.92 -1.42
C MET A 4 -62.48 -18.39 -2.51
N GLY A 5 -61.28 -18.98 -2.56
CA GLY A 5 -60.34 -18.91 -3.69
C GLY A 5 -58.91 -18.78 -3.17
N LEU A 6 -58.24 -19.86 -2.77
CA LEU A 6 -57.48 -20.74 -3.67
C LEU A 6 -56.67 -19.93 -4.69
N MET A 7 -55.41 -19.61 -4.38
CA MET A 7 -54.35 -19.53 -5.38
C MET A 7 -53.05 -20.03 -4.73
N ALA A 8 -52.79 -21.32 -4.95
CA ALA A 8 -51.44 -21.84 -4.90
C ALA A 8 -50.64 -21.14 -6.01
N THR A 9 -49.67 -20.30 -5.65
CA THR A 9 -48.67 -19.81 -6.59
C THR A 9 -47.29 -19.82 -5.97
N ALA A 10 -46.57 -20.86 -6.37
CA ALA A 10 -45.16 -20.84 -6.74
C ALA A 10 -44.18 -20.23 -5.73
N VAL A 11 -43.45 -21.14 -5.09
CA VAL A 11 -42.05 -20.94 -4.73
C VAL A 11 -41.31 -20.37 -5.94
N LEU A 12 -41.02 -19.06 -5.94
CA LEU A 12 -39.94 -18.49 -6.75
C LEU A 12 -38.74 -18.27 -5.83
N ALA A 13 -37.93 -19.32 -5.70
CA ALA A 13 -36.52 -19.15 -5.42
C ALA A 13 -35.87 -18.58 -6.70
N VAL A 14 -35.52 -17.29 -6.70
CA VAL A 14 -34.61 -16.72 -7.70
C VAL A 14 -33.42 -16.13 -6.96
N LEU A 15 -32.38 -16.97 -6.93
CA LEU A 15 -31.00 -16.72 -7.35
C LEU A 15 -30.35 -15.43 -6.82
N GLY A 16 -29.26 -15.65 -6.06
CA GLY A 16 -28.47 -14.63 -5.41
C GLY A 16 -27.86 -13.61 -6.35
N GLY A 17 -27.95 -12.34 -5.95
CA GLY A 17 -27.04 -11.30 -6.41
C GLY A 17 -25.72 -11.46 -5.68
N THR A 18 -24.70 -12.00 -6.37
CA THR A 18 -23.32 -11.88 -5.92
C THR A 18 -22.93 -10.41 -6.00
N ALA A 19 -22.67 -9.77 -4.86
CA ALA A 19 -21.98 -8.49 -4.83
C ALA A 19 -20.61 -8.68 -5.48
N SER A 20 -20.43 -8.16 -6.71
CA SER A 20 -19.10 -8.00 -7.29
C SER A 20 -18.43 -6.84 -6.56
N ALA A 21 -17.80 -7.14 -5.42
CA ALA A 21 -16.79 -6.28 -4.87
C ALA A 21 -15.59 -6.35 -5.81
N GLY A 22 -15.53 -5.43 -6.78
CA GLY A 22 -14.32 -5.18 -7.56
C GLY A 22 -13.21 -4.80 -6.59
N GLN A 23 -12.42 -5.78 -6.16
CA GLN A 23 -11.22 -5.54 -5.38
C GLN A 23 -10.23 -4.86 -6.31
N ASN A 24 -10.14 -3.55 -6.19
CA ASN A 24 -9.05 -2.78 -6.76
C ASN A 24 -7.78 -3.17 -5.98
N LEU A 25 -7.17 -4.28 -6.38
CA LEU A 25 -5.91 -4.78 -5.82
C LEU A 25 -4.82 -3.80 -6.26
N ILE A 26 -4.70 -2.67 -5.55
CA ILE A 26 -3.50 -1.86 -5.58
C ILE A 26 -2.42 -2.69 -4.89
N LEU A 27 -1.66 -3.44 -5.68
CA LEU A 27 -0.43 -4.03 -5.20
C LEU A 27 0.57 -2.89 -5.03
N GLU A 28 0.63 -2.31 -3.82
CA GLU A 28 1.66 -1.33 -3.48
C GLU A 28 3.02 -2.02 -3.57
N ALA A 29 3.70 -1.82 -4.70
CA ALA A 29 5.08 -2.25 -4.85
C ALA A 29 5.93 -1.41 -3.89
N ARG A 30 6.23 -1.97 -2.71
CA ARG A 30 7.16 -1.35 -1.77
C ARG A 30 8.56 -1.47 -2.36
N LEU A 31 9.14 -0.34 -2.77
CA LEU A 31 10.55 -0.27 -3.13
C LEU A 31 11.35 -0.71 -1.91
N SER A 32 12.08 -1.82 -2.05
CA SER A 32 13.07 -2.25 -1.07
C SER A 32 14.40 -1.56 -1.35
N CYS A 33 15.27 -1.41 -0.35
CA CYS A 33 16.61 -0.87 -0.54
C CYS A 33 17.37 -1.55 -1.70
N LYS A 34 17.18 -2.86 -1.89
CA LYS A 34 17.79 -3.63 -2.99
C LYS A 34 17.39 -3.17 -4.40
N GLN A 35 16.24 -2.51 -4.52
CA GLN A 35 15.72 -1.99 -5.79
C GLN A 35 16.08 -0.50 -5.98
N MET A 36 16.61 0.17 -4.96
CA MET A 36 17.04 1.56 -5.06
C MET A 36 18.29 1.68 -5.94
N THR A 37 18.33 2.73 -6.76
CA THR A 37 19.44 3.00 -7.69
C THR A 37 20.30 4.17 -7.26
N ASN A 38 19.81 5.05 -6.38
CA ASN A 38 20.53 6.24 -5.93
C ASN A 38 20.18 6.60 -4.48
N CYS A 39 21.09 7.31 -3.81
CA CYS A 39 20.94 7.67 -2.41
C CYS A 39 19.79 8.66 -2.18
N ARG A 40 19.56 9.60 -3.10
CA ARG A 40 18.52 10.62 -2.97
C ARG A 40 17.13 10.01 -2.78
N ASP A 41 16.78 9.04 -3.62
CA ASP A 41 15.49 8.35 -3.51
C ASP A 41 15.39 7.56 -2.20
N ALA A 42 16.48 6.96 -1.73
CA ALA A 42 16.49 6.27 -0.44
C ALA A 42 16.22 7.22 0.74
N VAL A 43 16.84 8.41 0.73
CA VAL A 43 16.58 9.43 1.75
C VAL A 43 15.13 9.93 1.66
N ILE A 44 14.61 10.17 0.46
CA ILE A 44 13.19 10.56 0.28
C ILE A 44 12.27 9.48 0.85
N LEU A 45 12.51 8.22 0.51
CA LEU A 45 11.71 7.09 1.00
C LEU A 45 11.75 7.01 2.54
N TRP A 46 12.93 7.18 3.13
CA TRP A 46 13.11 7.19 4.58
C TRP A 46 12.35 8.36 5.23
N CYS A 47 12.48 9.57 4.69
CA CYS A 47 11.77 10.76 5.16
C CYS A 47 10.24 10.65 5.00
N ASN A 48 9.74 9.84 4.08
CA ASN A 48 8.31 9.53 3.94
C ASN A 48 7.81 8.49 4.97
N GLY A 49 8.63 8.14 5.97
CA GLY A 49 8.25 7.27 7.09
C GLY A 49 8.61 5.80 6.91
N TYR A 50 9.38 5.45 5.88
CA TYR A 50 9.90 4.09 5.74
C TYR A 50 11.15 3.89 6.61
N HIS A 51 10.96 3.85 7.93
CA HIS A 51 12.06 3.74 8.91
C HIS A 51 12.96 2.51 8.68
N ARG A 52 12.44 1.44 8.08
CA ARG A 52 13.21 0.24 7.72
C ARG A 52 14.31 0.48 6.67
N ALA A 53 14.37 1.67 6.06
CA ALA A 53 15.49 2.06 5.23
C ALA A 53 16.80 2.12 6.03
N ASP A 54 16.74 2.54 7.29
CA ASP A 54 17.83 2.57 8.26
C ASP A 54 17.58 1.50 9.32
N GLY A 55 17.99 0.26 9.02
CA GLY A 55 17.62 -0.92 9.81
C GLY A 55 18.39 -1.03 11.11
N ASP A 56 19.61 -0.52 11.13
CA ASP A 56 20.56 -0.54 12.24
C ASP A 56 20.65 0.80 12.98
N ASN A 57 19.92 1.82 12.51
CA ASN A 57 19.73 3.13 13.16
C ASN A 57 21.03 3.93 13.27
N ASP A 58 21.92 3.79 12.28
CA ASP A 58 23.17 4.53 12.20
C ASP A 58 23.00 5.90 11.49
N GLY A 59 21.80 6.16 10.97
CA GLY A 59 21.44 7.36 10.24
C GLY A 59 21.72 7.29 8.74
N ILE A 60 22.07 6.12 8.20
CA ILE A 60 22.37 5.91 6.79
C ILE A 60 21.31 4.99 6.15
N PRO A 61 20.28 5.54 5.47
CA PRO A 61 19.27 4.72 4.82
C PRO A 61 19.84 3.99 3.61
N CYS A 62 19.52 2.71 3.48
CA CYS A 62 19.86 1.87 2.33
C CYS A 62 21.34 2.02 1.91
N GLU A 63 22.26 1.51 2.72
CA GLU A 63 23.72 1.61 2.51
C GLU A 63 24.23 1.05 1.16
N ASN A 64 23.39 0.32 0.42
CA ASN A 64 23.72 -0.09 -0.94
C ASN A 64 23.81 1.09 -1.91
N VAL A 65 23.16 2.22 -1.60
CA VAL A 65 23.19 3.44 -2.41
C VAL A 65 23.73 4.65 -1.66
N CYS A 66 23.46 4.80 -0.36
CA CYS A 66 24.03 5.86 0.47
C CYS A 66 25.35 5.40 1.10
N ARG A 67 26.43 6.18 0.94
CA ARG A 67 27.79 5.74 1.34
C ARG A 67 28.26 6.35 2.65
N SER A 68 27.60 7.40 3.12
CA SER A 68 28.01 8.11 4.34
C SER A 68 26.89 8.94 4.94
N LEU A 69 26.96 9.15 6.26
CA LEU A 69 26.07 10.06 6.98
C LEU A 69 26.16 11.51 6.47
N ARG A 70 27.33 11.94 5.98
CA ARG A 70 27.51 13.27 5.40
C ARG A 70 26.64 13.45 4.15
N GLU A 71 26.71 12.53 3.20
CA GLU A 71 25.89 12.54 1.98
C GLU A 71 24.39 12.57 2.31
N VAL A 72 23.97 11.76 3.28
CA VAL A 72 22.58 11.71 3.74
C VAL A 72 22.15 13.05 4.32
N ASN A 73 22.95 13.66 5.19
CA ASN A 73 22.65 14.95 5.81
C ASN A 73 22.61 16.10 4.79
N GLU A 74 23.49 16.09 3.78
CA GLU A 74 23.46 17.04 2.67
C GLU A 74 22.13 16.95 1.91
N ILE A 75 21.73 15.73 1.52
CA ILE A 75 20.45 15.51 0.85
C ILE A 75 19.29 15.96 1.74
N ARG A 76 19.25 15.53 3.00
CA ARG A 76 18.23 15.92 3.98
C ARG A 76 18.06 17.44 4.09
N ALA A 77 19.16 18.16 4.19
CA ALA A 77 19.15 19.62 4.21
C ALA A 77 18.58 20.23 2.91
N GLU A 78 18.82 19.61 1.76
CA GLU A 78 18.25 20.05 0.47
C GLU A 78 16.75 19.80 0.34
N ILE A 79 16.23 18.67 0.83
CA ILE A 79 14.79 18.31 0.75
C ILE A 79 13.96 18.82 1.93
N GLY A 80 14.59 19.22 3.04
CA GLY A 80 13.89 19.75 4.20
C GLY A 80 13.26 18.68 5.10
N CYS A 81 13.93 17.53 5.22
CA CYS A 81 13.74 16.54 6.28
C CYS A 81 15.07 16.30 7.03
#